data_AF-A0AAJ1HTL6-F1
#
_entry.id   AF-A0AAJ1HTL6-F1
#
_cell.length_a   1.000
_cell.length_b   1.000
_cell.length_c   1.000
_cell.angle_alpha   90.00
_cell.angle_beta   90.00
_cell.angle_gamma   90.00
#
_symmetry.space_group_name_H-M   'P 1'
#
loop_
_entity.id
_entity.type
_entity.pdbx_description
1 polymer ?
#
loop_
_entity_poly.entity_id
_entity_poly.type
_entity_poly.pdbx_seq_one_letter_code
_entity_poly.pdbx_strand_id
1 'polypeptide(L)'
;MAKVNYSEVQNRVLHLSDLMDDFVDAVEQDMREKNMTNTQCILSIYMLGNYLNNIDSESSSPLVIDIAKDLKGLQIYYHIELLRSFISRYYGTRFDTTETAPISAASLGFKDLLMRESQNFLNITKLVPSPLEIIYLCVGSILSQLQHGASELTQAEVENGRQVISSAKEQKRALLDYLEAFEKAYGDQLKTDGSVQ
;
A
#
# COMPACT_ATOMS: atom_id res chain seq x y z
N MET A 1 24.81 15.59 -12.00
CA MET A 1 23.67 14.66 -12.07
C MET A 1 24.23 13.24 -12.09
N ALA A 2 24.07 12.48 -11.00
CA ALA A 2 24.41 11.07 -11.00
C ALA A 2 23.44 10.34 -11.94
N LYS A 3 23.96 9.55 -12.89
CA LYS A 3 23.10 8.69 -13.72
C LYS A 3 22.48 7.63 -12.82
N VAL A 4 21.16 7.60 -12.74
CA VAL A 4 20.43 6.50 -12.09
C VAL A 4 20.79 5.21 -12.82
N ASN A 5 21.36 4.24 -12.10
CA ASN A 5 21.62 2.92 -12.65
C ASN A 5 20.31 2.13 -12.63
N TYR A 6 19.57 2.17 -13.75
CA TYR A 6 18.28 1.50 -13.89
C TYR A 6 18.31 0.02 -13.49
N SER A 7 19.42 -0.70 -13.75
CA SER A 7 19.55 -2.10 -13.37
C SER A 7 19.59 -2.31 -11.85
N GLU A 8 20.22 -1.38 -11.13
CA GLU A 8 20.35 -1.44 -9.67
C GLU A 8 19.01 -1.10 -8.99
N VAL A 9 18.29 -0.11 -9.52
CA VAL A 9 16.95 0.23 -8.99
C VAL A 9 15.95 -0.90 -9.24
N GLN A 10 15.95 -1.50 -10.43
CA GLN A 10 15.10 -2.64 -10.73
C GLN A 10 15.40 -3.85 -9.84
N ASN A 11 16.68 -4.13 -9.58
CA ASN A 11 17.07 -5.19 -8.64
C ASN A 11 16.59 -4.89 -7.21
N ARG A 12 16.62 -3.62 -6.78
CA ARG A 12 16.09 -3.21 -5.47
C ARG A 12 14.57 -3.34 -5.39
N VAL A 13 13.83 -2.95 -6.44
CA VAL A 13 12.37 -3.15 -6.50
C VAL A 13 12.02 -4.63 -6.44
N LEU A 14 12.76 -5.48 -7.16
CA LEU A 14 12.56 -6.93 -7.12
C LEU A 14 12.84 -7.50 -5.73
N HIS A 15 13.99 -7.13 -5.12
CA HIS A 15 14.34 -7.56 -3.78
C HIS A 15 13.30 -7.13 -2.74
N LEU A 16 12.86 -5.87 -2.77
CA LEU A 16 11.77 -5.38 -1.92
C LEU A 16 10.48 -6.15 -2.14
N SER A 17 10.16 -6.49 -3.39
CA SER A 17 8.98 -7.30 -3.70
C SER A 17 9.06 -8.69 -3.08
N ASP A 18 10.24 -9.30 -3.04
CA ASP A 18 10.44 -10.60 -2.39
C ASP A 18 10.33 -10.47 -0.86
N LEU A 19 10.94 -9.43 -0.26
CA LEU A 19 10.79 -9.15 1.18
C LEU A 19 9.34 -8.88 1.58
N MET A 20 8.55 -8.22 0.72
CA MET A 20 7.13 -8.00 0.95
C MET A 20 6.33 -9.31 0.91
N ASP A 21 6.70 -10.27 0.05
CA ASP A 21 6.07 -11.60 0.05
C ASP A 21 6.40 -12.36 1.35
N ASP A 22 7.67 -12.36 1.77
CA ASP A 22 8.10 -12.95 3.05
C ASP A 22 7.36 -12.32 4.24
N PHE A 23 7.12 -11.00 4.18
CA PHE A 23 6.37 -10.29 5.22
C PHE A 23 4.91 -10.73 5.28
N VAL A 24 4.27 -10.93 4.14
CA VAL A 24 2.90 -11.45 4.11
C VAL A 24 2.85 -12.87 4.68
N ASP A 25 3.81 -13.73 4.33
CA ASP A 25 3.87 -15.10 4.85
C ASP A 25 4.05 -15.10 6.38
N ALA A 26 4.90 -14.22 6.92
CA ALA A 26 5.09 -14.04 8.36
C ALA A 26 3.81 -13.55 9.05
N VAL A 27 3.12 -12.58 8.46
CA VAL A 27 1.83 -12.08 8.95
C VAL A 27 0.76 -13.18 8.94
N GLU A 28 0.68 -13.96 7.86
CA GLU A 28 -0.26 -15.07 7.76
C GLU A 28 0.03 -16.16 8.79
N GLN A 29 1.30 -16.42 9.08
CA GLN A 29 1.67 -17.34 10.15
C GLN A 29 1.21 -16.82 11.51
N ASP A 30 1.50 -15.57 11.86
CA ASP A 30 1.07 -14.95 13.13
C ASP A 30 -0.47 -14.94 13.27
N MET A 31 -1.19 -14.66 12.19
CA MET A 31 -2.65 -14.71 12.16
C MET A 31 -3.18 -16.13 12.38
N ARG A 32 -2.57 -17.15 11.73
CA ARG A 32 -2.94 -18.55 11.93
C ARG A 32 -2.72 -18.98 13.38
N GLU A 33 -1.60 -18.60 13.99
CA GLU A 33 -1.29 -18.87 15.41
C GLU A 33 -2.33 -18.22 16.35
N LYS A 34 -2.93 -17.10 15.93
CA LYS A 34 -4.01 -16.39 16.64
C LYS A 34 -5.43 -16.84 16.27
N ASN A 35 -5.58 -17.93 15.49
CA ASN A 35 -6.87 -18.40 14.94
C ASN A 35 -7.62 -17.36 14.09
N MET A 36 -6.89 -16.45 13.43
CA MET A 36 -7.42 -15.50 12.46
C MET A 36 -7.13 -16.02 11.05
N THR A 37 -8.17 -16.14 10.22
CA THR A 37 -8.07 -16.92 8.96
C THR A 37 -7.81 -16.11 7.70
N ASN A 38 -7.88 -14.77 7.75
CA ASN A 38 -7.86 -13.94 6.55
C ASN A 38 -6.86 -12.78 6.67
N THR A 39 -5.64 -13.01 6.19
CA THR A 39 -4.79 -11.90 5.78
C THR A 39 -5.29 -11.41 4.42
N GLN A 40 -5.50 -10.11 4.31
CA GLN A 40 -5.93 -9.45 3.07
C GLN A 40 -4.77 -8.60 2.55
N CYS A 41 -4.66 -8.43 1.23
CA CYS A 41 -3.56 -7.65 0.61
C CYS A 41 -3.48 -6.26 1.21
N ILE A 42 -4.63 -5.60 1.34
CA ILE A 42 -4.72 -4.24 1.87
C ILE A 42 -4.36 -4.18 3.36
N LEU A 43 -4.71 -5.21 4.13
CA LEU A 43 -4.38 -5.30 5.56
C LEU A 43 -2.88 -5.57 5.75
N SER A 44 -2.23 -6.28 4.83
CA SER A 44 -0.79 -6.49 4.84
C SER A 44 -0.04 -5.17 4.67
N ILE A 45 -0.48 -4.32 3.73
CA ILE A 45 0.08 -2.97 3.55
C ILE A 45 -0.13 -2.12 4.81
N TYR A 46 -1.33 -2.17 5.39
CA TYR A 46 -1.63 -1.47 6.64
C TYR A 46 -0.75 -1.94 7.81
N MET A 47 -0.59 -3.25 7.99
CA MET A 47 0.27 -3.81 9.02
C MET A 47 1.73 -3.43 8.81
N LEU A 48 2.23 -3.47 7.58
CA LEU A 48 3.57 -2.99 7.27
C LEU A 48 3.76 -1.55 7.73
N GLY A 49 2.82 -0.65 7.40
CA GLY A 49 2.85 0.74 7.88
C GLY A 49 2.87 0.87 9.41
N ASN A 50 2.08 0.05 10.13
CA ASN A 50 2.13 0.00 11.59
C ASN A 50 3.50 -0.44 12.12
N TYR A 51 4.09 -1.49 11.55
CA TYR A 51 5.41 -1.97 11.97
C TYR A 51 6.51 -0.94 11.68
N LEU A 52 6.45 -0.28 10.53
CA LEU A 52 7.40 0.79 10.17
C LEU A 52 7.32 1.98 11.14
N ASN A 53 6.12 2.36 11.58
CA ASN A 53 5.95 3.43 12.56
C ASN A 53 6.43 3.07 13.98
N ASN A 54 6.67 1.78 14.26
CA ASN A 54 7.14 1.29 15.55
C ASN A 54 8.53 0.61 15.43
N ILE A 55 9.29 0.94 14.38
CA ILE A 55 10.54 0.26 14.04
C ILE A 55 11.64 0.38 15.10
N ASP A 56 11.65 1.46 15.88
CA ASP A 56 12.62 1.66 16.95
C ASP A 56 12.29 0.88 18.25
N SER A 57 11.24 0.05 18.23
CA SER A 57 10.94 -0.87 19.33
C SER A 57 11.96 -2.01 19.39
N GLU A 58 12.33 -2.45 20.61
CA GLU A 58 13.25 -3.59 20.82
C GLU A 58 12.74 -4.91 20.23
N SER A 59 11.46 -4.98 19.84
CA SER A 59 10.78 -6.13 19.26
C SER A 59 10.71 -6.17 17.73
N SER A 60 11.31 -5.20 17.03
CA SER A 60 11.21 -5.12 15.57
C SER A 60 11.88 -6.31 14.88
N SER A 61 11.12 -7.00 14.03
CA SER A 61 11.63 -8.11 13.22
C SER A 61 12.72 -7.62 12.24
N PRO A 62 13.83 -8.38 12.06
CA PRO A 62 14.85 -8.06 11.06
C PRO A 62 14.27 -7.82 9.66
N LEU A 63 13.22 -8.56 9.29
CA LEU A 63 12.53 -8.40 8.01
C LEU A 63 11.92 -7.00 7.84
N VAL A 64 11.29 -6.46 8.89
CA VAL A 64 10.72 -5.10 8.86
C VAL A 64 11.82 -4.06 8.74
N ILE A 65 12.95 -4.28 9.43
CA ILE A 65 14.11 -3.39 9.39
C ILE A 65 14.69 -3.33 7.97
N ASP A 66 14.84 -4.49 7.32
CA ASP A 66 15.34 -4.59 5.95
C ASP A 66 14.38 -3.90 4.96
N ILE A 67 13.07 -4.15 5.07
CA ILE A 67 12.06 -3.46 4.25
C ILE A 67 12.12 -1.94 4.44
N ALA A 68 12.22 -1.46 5.68
CA ALA A 68 12.27 -0.03 5.97
C ALA A 68 13.50 0.64 5.35
N LYS A 69 14.66 0.00 5.50
CA LYS A 69 15.92 0.48 4.95
C LYS A 69 15.85 0.62 3.44
N ASP A 70 15.32 -0.40 2.77
CA ASP A 70 15.25 -0.43 1.31
C ASP A 70 14.19 0.52 0.76
N LEU A 71 13.04 0.67 1.43
CA LEU A 71 12.01 1.66 1.09
C LEU A 71 12.53 3.09 1.22
N LYS A 72 13.25 3.43 2.30
CA LYS A 72 13.77 4.80 2.52
C LYS A 72 14.71 5.25 1.40
N GLY A 73 15.50 4.35 0.84
CA GLY A 73 16.41 4.67 -0.26
C GLY A 73 15.76 4.62 -1.65
N LEU A 74 14.45 4.37 -1.75
CA LEU A 74 13.73 4.20 -3.01
C LEU A 74 12.95 5.48 -3.33
N GLN A 75 13.02 5.93 -4.59
CA GLN A 75 12.22 7.10 -5.01
C GLN A 75 10.74 6.70 -5.10
N ILE A 76 9.85 7.63 -4.75
CA ILE A 76 8.39 7.40 -4.71
C ILE A 76 7.84 6.87 -6.04
N TYR A 77 8.41 7.29 -7.18
CA TYR A 77 8.05 6.73 -8.48
C TYR A 77 8.07 5.20 -8.49
N TYR A 78 9.10 4.59 -7.91
CA TYR A 78 9.27 3.15 -7.85
C TYR A 78 8.41 2.48 -6.77
N HIS A 79 7.80 3.23 -5.85
CA HIS A 79 6.82 2.69 -4.92
C HIS A 79 5.54 2.25 -5.66
N ILE A 80 5.23 2.91 -6.78
CA ILE A 80 4.12 2.52 -7.68
C ILE A 80 4.42 1.15 -8.28
N GLU A 81 5.63 0.97 -8.84
CA GLU A 81 6.06 -0.29 -9.45
C GLU A 81 6.13 -1.42 -8.41
N LEU A 82 6.71 -1.14 -7.24
CA LEU A 82 6.76 -2.07 -6.11
C LEU A 82 5.35 -2.54 -5.71
N LEU A 83 4.42 -1.62 -5.49
CA LEU A 83 3.05 -1.96 -5.10
C LEU A 83 2.32 -2.76 -6.19
N ARG A 84 2.48 -2.42 -7.48
CA ARG A 84 1.88 -3.20 -8.56
C ARG A 84 2.42 -4.63 -8.61
N SER A 85 3.74 -4.79 -8.44
CA SER A 85 4.39 -6.10 -8.35
C SER A 85 3.83 -6.90 -7.17
N PHE A 86 3.83 -6.29 -5.99
CA PHE A 86 3.33 -6.88 -4.75
C PHE A 86 1.86 -7.33 -4.88
N ILE A 87 0.96 -6.45 -5.32
CA ILE A 87 -0.45 -6.77 -5.51
C ILE A 87 -0.60 -7.93 -6.51
N SER A 88 0.05 -7.83 -7.67
CA SER A 88 -0.05 -8.86 -8.71
C SER A 88 0.41 -10.23 -8.21
N ARG A 89 1.55 -10.28 -7.50
CA ARG A 89 2.10 -11.49 -6.90
C ARG A 89 1.20 -12.04 -5.79
N TYR A 90 0.75 -11.19 -4.88
CA TYR A 90 -0.16 -11.58 -3.81
C TYR A 90 -1.41 -12.31 -4.35
N TYR A 91 -2.08 -11.73 -5.34
CA TYR A 91 -3.28 -12.33 -5.92
C TYR A 91 -3.00 -13.52 -6.84
N GLY A 92 -1.87 -13.51 -7.56
CA GLY A 92 -1.44 -14.67 -8.35
C GLY A 92 -1.16 -15.89 -7.47
N THR A 93 -0.45 -15.71 -6.36
CA THR A 93 -0.06 -16.80 -5.45
C THR A 93 -1.23 -17.31 -4.62
N ARG A 94 -2.10 -16.43 -4.08
CA ARG A 94 -3.11 -16.80 -3.08
C ARG A 94 -4.50 -17.11 -3.66
N PHE A 95 -4.81 -16.56 -4.82
CA PHE A 95 -6.14 -16.67 -5.43
C PHE A 95 -6.11 -17.26 -6.84
N ASP A 96 -4.93 -17.62 -7.34
CA ASP A 96 -4.71 -18.15 -8.71
C ASP A 96 -5.44 -17.33 -9.78
N THR A 97 -5.45 -16.00 -9.60
CA THR A 97 -6.19 -15.10 -10.48
C THR A 97 -5.41 -13.84 -10.79
N THR A 98 -5.18 -13.63 -12.07
CA THR A 98 -4.57 -12.42 -12.62
C THR A 98 -5.62 -11.36 -12.98
N GLU A 99 -6.88 -11.74 -13.11
CA GLU A 99 -7.98 -10.83 -13.46
C GLU A 99 -8.44 -9.98 -12.28
N THR A 100 -9.03 -8.83 -12.60
CA THR A 100 -9.67 -7.91 -11.67
C THR A 100 -11.18 -8.01 -11.85
N ALA A 101 -11.93 -7.91 -10.74
CA ALA A 101 -13.39 -7.90 -10.81
C ALA A 101 -13.92 -6.69 -11.60
N PRO A 102 -15.17 -6.72 -12.09
CA PRO A 102 -15.81 -5.53 -12.67
C PRO A 102 -15.78 -4.35 -11.69
N ILE A 103 -15.75 -3.12 -12.23
CA ILE A 103 -15.80 -1.91 -11.41
C ILE A 103 -17.10 -1.87 -10.61
N SER A 104 -16.99 -1.59 -9.32
CA SER A 104 -18.10 -1.45 -8.38
C SER A 104 -18.13 -0.03 -7.79
N ALA A 105 -19.26 0.37 -7.19
CA ALA A 105 -19.34 1.65 -6.49
C ALA A 105 -18.36 1.73 -5.30
N ALA A 106 -18.13 0.60 -4.62
CA ALA A 106 -17.22 0.52 -3.49
C ALA A 106 -15.75 0.66 -3.92
N SER A 107 -15.33 -0.07 -4.96
CA SER A 107 -13.96 0.03 -5.47
C SER A 107 -13.67 1.42 -6.05
N LEU A 108 -14.62 2.01 -6.78
CA LEU A 108 -14.49 3.38 -7.28
C LEU A 108 -14.43 4.39 -6.14
N GLY A 109 -15.35 4.31 -5.17
CA GLY A 109 -15.39 5.22 -4.03
C GLY A 109 -14.13 5.14 -3.16
N PHE A 110 -13.56 3.94 -2.98
CA PHE A 110 -12.31 3.77 -2.25
C PHE A 110 -11.10 4.31 -3.03
N LYS A 111 -11.05 4.08 -4.35
CA LYS A 111 -10.03 4.68 -5.24
C LYS A 111 -10.07 6.21 -5.17
N ASP A 112 -11.27 6.80 -5.21
CA ASP A 112 -11.47 8.24 -5.16
C ASP A 112 -11.04 8.82 -3.80
N LEU A 113 -11.33 8.12 -2.70
CA LEU A 113 -10.82 8.46 -1.36
C LEU A 113 -9.29 8.49 -1.34
N LEU A 114 -8.62 7.45 -1.82
CA LEU A 114 -7.16 7.39 -1.85
C LEU A 114 -6.55 8.52 -2.70
N MET A 115 -7.15 8.83 -3.86
CA MET A 115 -6.71 9.96 -4.69
C MET A 115 -6.93 11.31 -4.00
N ARG A 116 -8.08 11.49 -3.33
CA ARG A 116 -8.35 12.71 -2.56
C ARG A 116 -7.33 12.92 -1.46
N GLU A 117 -7.03 11.89 -0.68
CA GLU A 117 -6.05 12.01 0.41
C GLU A 117 -4.62 12.20 -0.11
N SER A 118 -4.28 11.60 -1.26
CA SER A 118 -3.01 11.89 -1.94
C SER A 118 -2.88 13.38 -2.29
N GLN A 119 -3.96 13.97 -2.81
CA GLN A 119 -4.01 15.40 -3.16
C GLN A 119 -4.01 16.29 -1.90
N ASN A 120 -4.73 15.91 -0.85
CA ASN A 120 -4.75 16.63 0.43
C ASN A 120 -3.35 16.68 1.03
N PHE A 121 -2.65 15.54 1.06
CA PHE A 121 -1.28 15.47 1.54
C PHE A 121 -0.37 16.42 0.75
N LEU A 122 -0.40 16.34 -0.60
CA LEU A 122 0.37 17.24 -1.46
C LEU A 122 0.03 18.72 -1.20
N ASN A 123 -1.24 19.06 -0.98
CA ASN A 123 -1.66 20.43 -0.70
C ASN A 123 -1.08 20.94 0.63
N ILE A 124 -0.97 20.07 1.63
CA ILE A 124 -0.47 20.40 2.97
C ILE A 124 1.06 20.44 3.00
N THR A 125 1.72 19.38 2.54
CA THR A 125 3.17 19.17 2.68
C THR A 125 3.97 19.71 1.51
N LYS A 126 3.30 20.00 0.38
CA LYS A 126 3.92 20.34 -0.91
C LYS A 126 4.78 19.21 -1.50
N LEU A 127 4.59 17.99 -1.01
CA LEU A 127 5.29 16.80 -1.45
C LEU A 127 4.28 15.74 -1.91
N VAL A 128 4.57 15.06 -3.01
CA VAL A 128 3.78 13.91 -3.44
C VAL A 128 4.01 12.79 -2.42
N PRO A 129 2.97 12.21 -1.81
CA PRO A 129 3.13 11.15 -0.81
C PRO A 129 3.52 9.82 -1.45
N SER A 130 4.02 8.91 -0.64
CA SER A 130 4.13 7.50 -1.05
C SER A 130 2.72 6.89 -1.18
N PRO A 131 2.40 6.14 -2.26
CA PRO A 131 1.12 5.43 -2.34
C PRO A 131 0.94 4.38 -1.23
N LEU A 132 2.03 3.82 -0.69
CA LEU A 132 2.02 2.95 0.48
C LEU A 132 1.47 3.68 1.72
N GLU A 133 1.94 4.92 1.92
CA GLU A 133 1.57 5.76 3.06
C GLU A 133 0.09 6.15 3.01
N ILE A 134 -0.40 6.52 1.83
CA ILE A 134 -1.82 6.86 1.66
C ILE A 134 -2.73 5.66 1.90
N ILE A 135 -2.37 4.48 1.41
CA ILE A 135 -3.12 3.25 1.71
C ILE A 135 -3.13 3.00 3.23
N TYR A 136 -1.97 3.10 3.88
CA TYR A 136 -1.84 2.94 5.33
C TYR A 136 -2.75 3.91 6.11
N LEU A 137 -2.68 5.21 5.81
CA LEU A 137 -3.44 6.25 6.52
C LEU A 137 -4.96 6.11 6.30
N CYS A 138 -5.39 5.86 5.06
CA CYS A 138 -6.81 5.69 4.74
C CYS A 138 -7.40 4.44 5.40
N VAL A 139 -6.69 3.31 5.33
CA VAL A 139 -7.13 2.06 5.97
C VAL A 139 -7.16 2.23 7.49
N GLY A 140 -6.13 2.86 8.08
CA GLY A 140 -6.11 3.18 9.50
C GLY A 140 -7.31 4.04 9.94
N SER A 141 -7.66 5.06 9.15
CA SER A 141 -8.81 5.92 9.41
C SER A 141 -10.14 5.16 9.36
N ILE A 142 -10.31 4.26 8.37
CA ILE A 142 -11.50 3.41 8.26
C ILE A 142 -11.61 2.46 9.46
N LEU A 143 -10.52 1.80 9.83
CA LEU A 143 -10.50 0.88 10.97
C LEU A 143 -10.78 1.60 12.29
N SER A 144 -10.18 2.77 12.50
CA SER A 144 -10.46 3.64 13.66
C SER A 144 -11.94 4.04 13.72
N GLN A 145 -12.53 4.44 12.60
CA GLN A 145 -13.95 4.78 12.55
C GLN A 145 -14.85 3.58 12.88
N LEU A 146 -14.52 2.38 12.37
CA LEU A 146 -15.28 1.16 12.64
C LEU A 146 -15.19 0.71 14.11
N GLN A 147 -14.05 0.94 14.77
CA GLN A 147 -13.80 0.51 16.15
C GLN A 147 -14.22 1.54 17.19
N HIS A 148 -14.00 2.83 16.91
CA HIS A 148 -14.08 3.90 17.90
C HIS A 148 -14.99 5.07 17.47
N GLY A 149 -15.53 5.04 16.25
CA GLY A 149 -16.35 6.12 15.72
C GLY A 149 -15.60 7.44 15.49
N ALA A 150 -14.26 7.40 15.44
CA ALA A 150 -13.39 8.57 15.39
C ALA A 150 -12.64 8.68 14.05
N SER A 151 -13.17 9.48 13.12
CA SER A 151 -12.54 9.97 11.89
C SER A 151 -13.43 11.04 11.24
N GLU A 152 -12.86 11.81 10.32
CA GLU A 152 -13.58 12.79 9.49
C GLU A 152 -14.25 12.17 8.25
N LEU A 153 -14.18 10.84 8.08
CA LEU A 153 -14.76 10.15 6.94
C LEU A 153 -16.30 10.17 7.00
N THR A 154 -16.92 10.36 5.84
CA THR A 154 -18.36 10.21 5.70
C THR A 154 -18.78 8.74 5.86
N GLN A 155 -20.03 8.51 6.23
CA GLN A 155 -20.58 7.15 6.36
C GLN A 155 -20.43 6.32 5.07
N ALA A 156 -20.59 6.96 3.91
CA ALA A 156 -20.45 6.30 2.62
C ALA A 156 -19.01 5.83 2.36
N GLU A 157 -18.01 6.62 2.74
CA GLU A 157 -16.60 6.26 2.59
C GLU A 157 -16.20 5.10 3.50
N VAL A 158 -16.71 5.09 4.73
CA VAL A 158 -16.49 3.99 5.68
C VAL A 158 -17.12 2.70 5.17
N GLU A 159 -18.34 2.79 4.61
CA GLU A 159 -19.03 1.64 4.02
C GLU A 159 -18.27 1.08 2.82
N ASN A 160 -17.89 1.95 1.87
CA ASN A 160 -17.08 1.57 0.71
C ASN A 160 -15.75 0.94 1.15
N GLY A 161 -15.07 1.55 2.12
CA GLY A 161 -13.85 1.05 2.72
C GLY A 161 -14.02 -0.32 3.36
N ARG A 162 -15.09 -0.54 4.13
CA ARG A 162 -15.40 -1.85 4.74
C ARG A 162 -15.64 -2.91 3.68
N GLN A 163 -16.39 -2.58 2.62
CA GLN A 163 -16.66 -3.51 1.52
C GLN A 163 -15.39 -3.89 0.78
N VAL A 164 -14.51 -2.92 0.50
CA VAL A 164 -13.21 -3.19 -0.10
C VAL A 164 -12.37 -4.07 0.84
N ILE A 165 -12.12 -3.66 2.08
CA ILE A 165 -11.29 -4.42 3.04
C ILE A 165 -11.77 -5.86 3.23
N SER A 166 -13.07 -6.13 3.15
CA SER A 166 -13.64 -7.48 3.30
C SER A 166 -13.65 -8.34 2.04
N SER A 167 -13.40 -7.77 0.86
CA SER A 167 -13.47 -8.48 -0.43
C SER A 167 -12.14 -8.45 -1.19
N ALA A 168 -11.50 -9.62 -1.28
CA ALA A 168 -10.24 -9.79 -2.01
C ALA A 168 -10.34 -9.29 -3.47
N LYS A 169 -11.48 -9.54 -4.13
CA LYS A 169 -11.75 -9.09 -5.50
C LYS A 169 -11.84 -7.56 -5.62
N GLU A 170 -12.52 -6.92 -4.68
CA GLU A 170 -12.69 -5.45 -4.67
C GLU A 170 -11.38 -4.74 -4.33
N GLN A 171 -10.59 -5.28 -3.41
CA GLN A 171 -9.26 -4.76 -3.07
C GLN A 171 -8.35 -4.69 -4.29
N LYS A 172 -8.21 -5.81 -5.01
CA LYS A 172 -7.32 -5.86 -6.16
C LYS A 172 -7.69 -4.80 -7.19
N ARG A 173 -8.98 -4.68 -7.50
CA ARG A 173 -9.50 -3.66 -8.42
C ARG A 173 -9.20 -2.25 -7.91
N ALA A 174 -9.62 -1.93 -6.68
CA ALA A 174 -9.49 -0.58 -6.14
C ALA A 174 -8.03 -0.14 -6.01
N LEU A 175 -7.12 -1.04 -5.59
CA LEU A 175 -5.70 -0.74 -5.44
C LEU A 175 -5.01 -0.54 -6.80
N LEU A 176 -5.28 -1.40 -7.80
CA LEU A 176 -4.68 -1.24 -9.12
C LEU A 176 -5.20 0.01 -9.84
N ASP A 177 -6.51 0.26 -9.78
CA ASP A 177 -7.12 1.48 -10.34
C ASP A 177 -6.58 2.74 -9.64
N TYR A 178 -6.32 2.68 -8.33
CA TYR A 178 -5.69 3.78 -7.58
C TYR A 178 -4.26 4.02 -8.09
N LEU A 179 -3.45 2.99 -8.22
CA LEU A 179 -2.07 3.14 -8.70
C LEU A 179 -2.00 3.64 -10.14
N GLU A 180 -2.94 3.26 -11.00
CA GLU A 180 -3.07 3.82 -12.35
C GLU A 180 -3.43 5.30 -12.30
N ALA A 181 -4.44 5.70 -11.51
CA ALA A 181 -4.84 7.09 -11.36
C ALA A 181 -3.73 7.95 -10.74
N PHE A 182 -3.02 7.41 -9.74
CA PHE A 182 -1.92 8.06 -9.05
C PHE A 182 -0.73 8.29 -9.98
N GLU A 183 -0.30 7.27 -10.73
CA GLU A 183 0.78 7.43 -11.72
C GLU A 183 0.39 8.44 -12.80
N LYS A 184 -0.86 8.41 -13.27
CA LYS A 184 -1.33 9.39 -14.26
C LYS A 184 -1.30 10.83 -13.72
N ALA A 185 -1.59 11.02 -12.44
CA ALA A 185 -1.63 12.34 -11.81
C ALA A 185 -0.23 12.88 -11.46
N TYR A 186 0.66 12.01 -10.97
CA TYR A 186 1.93 12.43 -10.35
C TYR A 186 3.18 11.82 -10.98
N GLY A 187 3.04 10.82 -11.84
CA GLY A 187 4.15 10.02 -12.37
C GLY A 187 5.18 10.84 -13.13
N ASP A 188 4.76 11.82 -13.92
CA ASP A 188 5.68 12.68 -14.67
C ASP A 188 6.52 13.56 -13.73
N GLN A 189 5.89 14.15 -12.70
CA GLN A 189 6.60 14.90 -11.66
C GLN A 189 7.60 14.00 -10.92
N LEU A 190 7.17 12.81 -10.51
CA LEU A 190 7.98 11.86 -9.74
C LEU A 190 9.17 11.30 -10.54
N LYS A 191 9.06 11.16 -11.86
CA LYS A 191 10.19 10.77 -12.73
C LYS A 191 11.27 11.85 -12.80
N THR A 192 10.87 13.12 -12.68
CA THR A 192 11.79 14.27 -12.76
C THR A 192 12.37 14.66 -11.40
N ASP A 193 11.59 14.51 -10.34
CA ASP A 193 12.00 14.74 -8.96
C ASP A 193 12.82 13.53 -8.48
N GLY A 194 14.11 13.51 -8.82
CA GLY A 194 15.07 12.51 -8.33
C GLY A 194 15.31 12.56 -6.80
N SER A 195 14.45 13.24 -6.04
CA SER A 195 14.51 13.40 -4.59
C SER A 195 14.05 12.11 -3.91
N VAL A 196 15.03 11.38 -3.40
CA VAL A 196 14.87 10.48 -2.25
C VAL A 196 14.50 11.35 -1.06
N GLN A 197 13.37 11.07 -0.40
CA GLN A 197 12.99 11.71 0.87
C GLN A 197 13.68 11.03 2.05
#